data_AF-A0A850PPL9-F1
#
_entry.id   AF-A0A850PPL9-F1
#
_cell.length_a   1.000
_cell.length_b   1.000
_cell.length_c   1.000
_cell.angle_alpha   90.00
_cell.angle_beta   90.00
_cell.angle_gamma   90.00
#
_symmetry.space_group_name_H-M   'P 1'
#
loop_
_entity.id
_entity.type
_entity.pdbx_description
1 polymer ?
#
loop_
_entity_poly.entity_id
_entity_poly.type
_entity_poly.pdbx_seq_one_letter_code
_entity_poly.pdbx_strand_id
1 'polypeptide(L)'
;MPRPRFKPGDQHPNWRGDDASYFAIHYRLRSARGSARDQPCVDCGQPARHWSYSGDCPSEKPRRRNAAGRVISPPYCTHPNHYEPRCISCHHRHDGAVERLNRKHVAAQEV
;
A
#
# COMPACT_ATOMS: atom_id res chain seq x y z
N MET A 1 30.10 -20.63 1.81
CA MET A 1 29.74 -19.64 0.78
C MET A 1 28.62 -18.75 1.35
N PRO A 2 28.81 -17.44 1.56
CA PRO A 2 27.70 -16.56 1.90
C PRO A 2 26.76 -16.50 0.69
N ARG A 3 25.46 -16.76 0.89
CA ARG A 3 24.46 -16.60 -0.18
C ARG A 3 24.47 -15.13 -0.61
N PRO A 4 24.45 -14.81 -1.92
CA PRO A 4 24.38 -13.43 -2.36
C PRO A 4 23.14 -12.80 -1.74
N ARG A 5 23.34 -11.74 -0.94
CA ARG A 5 22.25 -10.90 -0.46
C ARG A 5 21.72 -10.16 -1.68
N PHE A 6 20.71 -10.73 -2.33
CA PHE A 6 20.01 -10.05 -3.41
C PHE A 6 19.54 -8.69 -2.90
N LYS A 7 19.83 -7.64 -3.68
CA LYS A 7 19.40 -6.30 -3.34
C LYS A 7 17.85 -6.26 -3.36
N PRO A 8 17.21 -5.66 -2.34
CA PRO A 8 15.77 -5.47 -2.37
C PRO A 8 15.38 -4.52 -3.50
N GLY A 9 14.18 -4.69 -4.06
CA GLY A 9 13.66 -3.83 -5.12
C GLY A 9 13.73 -4.47 -6.51
N ASP A 10 13.71 -3.60 -7.52
CA ASP A 10 13.77 -3.92 -8.96
C ASP A 10 15.00 -4.74 -9.37
N GLN A 11 16.05 -4.71 -8.54
CA GLN A 11 17.28 -5.47 -8.73
C GLN A 11 17.20 -6.92 -8.22
N HIS A 12 16.08 -7.36 -7.64
CA HIS A 12 15.89 -8.74 -7.19
C HIS A 12 15.43 -9.65 -8.36
N PRO A 13 16.01 -10.83 -8.61
CA PRO A 13 15.62 -11.69 -9.74
C PRO A 13 14.17 -12.16 -9.72
N ASN A 14 13.56 -12.28 -8.53
CA ASN A 14 12.12 -12.53 -8.37
C ASN A 14 11.26 -11.24 -8.33
N TRP A 15 11.79 -10.11 -8.78
CA TRP A 15 11.05 -8.85 -8.84
C TRP A 15 9.98 -8.91 -9.93
N ARG A 16 8.74 -9.16 -9.52
CA ARG A 16 7.58 -9.18 -10.42
C ARG A 16 7.10 -7.79 -10.89
N GLY A 17 7.82 -6.71 -10.61
CA GLY A 17 7.41 -5.35 -11.01
C GLY A 17 5.95 -5.06 -10.69
N ASP A 18 5.20 -4.70 -11.73
CA ASP A 18 3.77 -4.36 -11.71
C ASP A 18 2.81 -5.56 -11.57
N ASP A 19 3.32 -6.79 -11.55
CA ASP A 19 2.52 -8.00 -11.30
C ASP A 19 2.54 -8.43 -9.81
N ALA A 20 3.12 -7.59 -8.94
CA ALA A 20 3.14 -7.85 -7.52
C ALA A 20 1.72 -7.81 -6.93
N SER A 21 1.36 -8.83 -6.15
CA SER A 21 0.12 -8.86 -5.39
C SER A 21 0.18 -7.95 -4.15
N TYR A 22 -0.98 -7.63 -3.60
CA TYR A 22 -1.12 -6.86 -2.34
C TYR A 22 -0.23 -7.41 -1.20
N PHE A 23 -0.17 -8.73 -1.06
CA PHE A 23 0.68 -9.37 -0.05
C PHE A 23 2.17 -9.24 -0.39
N ALA A 24 2.53 -9.37 -1.66
CA ALA A 24 3.91 -9.22 -2.11
C ALA A 24 4.45 -7.81 -1.85
N ILE A 25 3.63 -6.76 -2.04
CA ILE A 25 4.07 -5.39 -1.75
C ILE A 25 4.23 -5.15 -0.24
N HIS A 26 3.35 -5.68 0.59
CA HIS A 26 3.50 -5.58 2.05
C HIS A 26 4.78 -6.25 2.55
N TYR A 27 5.13 -7.39 1.95
CA TYR A 27 6.39 -8.08 2.24
C TYR A 27 7.60 -7.24 1.79
N ARG A 28 7.57 -6.71 0.56
CA ARG A 28 8.63 -5.83 0.02
C ARG A 28 8.83 -4.60 0.90
N LEU A 29 7.74 -3.95 1.28
CA LEU A 29 7.74 -2.75 2.10
C LEU A 29 8.39 -3.02 3.46
N ARG A 30 8.03 -4.14 4.10
CA ARG A 30 8.67 -4.57 5.34
C ARG A 30 10.15 -4.91 5.18
N SER A 31 10.53 -5.53 4.06
CA SER A 31 11.94 -5.86 3.77
C SER A 31 12.79 -4.63 3.43
N ALA A 32 12.21 -3.61 2.80
CA ALA A 32 12.94 -2.44 2.33
C ALA A 32 13.00 -1.32 3.38
N ARG A 33 11.91 -1.08 4.11
CA ARG A 33 11.76 0.05 5.05
C ARG A 33 11.61 -0.38 6.52
N GLY A 34 11.59 -1.68 6.78
CA GLY A 34 11.41 -2.22 8.11
C GLY A 34 9.94 -2.27 8.56
N SER A 35 9.74 -2.47 9.86
CA SER A 35 8.40 -2.44 10.43
C SER A 35 7.87 -1.00 10.39
N ALA A 36 6.58 -0.83 10.06
CA ALA A 36 5.93 0.48 10.20
C ALA A 36 6.09 1.03 11.63
N ARG A 37 6.19 0.14 12.64
CA ARG A 37 6.35 0.50 14.05
C ARG A 37 7.63 1.23 14.39
N ASP A 38 8.65 1.06 13.57
CA ASP A 38 9.95 1.70 13.76
C ASP A 38 9.98 3.10 13.12
N GLN A 39 8.88 3.52 12.48
CA GLN A 39 8.75 4.77 11.76
C GLN A 39 7.71 5.68 12.46
N PRO A 40 7.97 7.00 12.55
CA PRO A 40 6.98 7.94 13.05
C PRO A 40 5.83 8.10 12.04
N CYS A 41 4.61 8.25 12.55
CA CYS A 41 3.42 8.51 11.75
C CYS A 41 3.55 9.85 11.03
N VAL A 42 3.31 9.88 9.71
CA VAL A 42 3.42 11.11 8.91
C VAL A 42 2.44 12.20 9.35
N ASP A 43 1.27 11.82 9.88
CA ASP A 43 0.21 12.76 10.26
C ASP A 43 0.35 13.32 11.68
N CYS A 44 0.88 12.53 12.62
CA CYS A 44 0.83 12.89 14.05
C CYS A 44 2.14 12.61 14.82
N GLY A 45 3.18 12.09 14.17
CA GLY A 45 4.48 11.80 14.78
C GLY A 45 4.52 10.60 15.72
N GLN A 46 3.38 10.05 16.15
CA GLN A 46 3.31 8.85 17.00
C GLN A 46 3.86 7.62 16.27
N PRO A 47 4.38 6.59 16.96
CA PRO A 47 4.87 5.38 16.31
C PRO A 47 3.78 4.77 15.42
N ALA A 48 4.09 4.60 14.14
CA ALA A 48 3.14 4.04 13.20
C ALA A 48 2.85 2.58 13.56
N ARG A 49 1.75 2.05 13.02
CA ARG A 49 1.37 0.65 13.23
C ARG A 49 1.21 -0.07 11.92
N HIS A 50 0.75 0.63 10.89
CA HIS A 50 0.52 0.12 9.56
C HIS A 50 1.18 1.02 8.53
N TRP A 51 1.41 0.44 7.36
CA TRP A 51 1.74 1.19 6.16
C TRP A 51 0.44 1.51 5.43
N SER A 52 0.16 2.79 5.24
CA SER A 52 -1.00 3.26 4.48
C SER A 52 -0.61 3.59 3.06
N TYR A 53 -1.46 3.30 2.09
CA TYR A 53 -1.24 3.69 0.71
C TYR A 53 -1.69 5.14 0.49
N SER A 54 -0.82 5.97 -0.09
CA SER A 54 -1.08 7.40 -0.26
C SER A 54 -2.10 7.73 -1.35
N GLY A 55 -2.37 6.81 -2.27
CA GLY A 55 -3.34 7.01 -3.36
C GLY A 55 -2.79 7.71 -4.61
N ASP A 56 -1.49 8.02 -4.63
CA ASP A 56 -0.85 8.78 -5.70
C ASP A 56 0.18 7.91 -6.43
N CYS A 57 -0.28 6.91 -7.17
CA CYS A 57 0.61 6.00 -7.91
C CYS A 57 0.15 5.78 -9.36
N PRO A 58 1.04 5.94 -10.36
CA PRO A 58 0.70 5.72 -11.76
C PRO A 58 0.40 4.26 -12.10
N SER A 59 0.96 3.31 -11.34
CA SER A 59 0.70 1.87 -11.44
C SER A 59 -0.26 1.36 -10.35
N GLU A 60 -1.23 2.19 -9.96
CA GLU A 60 -2.29 1.79 -9.03
C GLU A 60 -3.10 0.60 -9.59
N LYS A 61 -3.25 -0.43 -8.76
CA LYS A 61 -4.15 -1.55 -9.01
C LYS A 61 -5.52 -1.24 -8.42
N PRO A 62 -6.61 -1.43 -9.20
CA PRO A 62 -7.95 -1.12 -8.74
C PRO A 62 -8.40 -2.07 -7.61
N ARG A 63 -9.36 -1.59 -6.82
CA ARG A 63 -10.05 -2.41 -5.81
C ARG A 63 -10.62 -3.67 -6.47
N ARG A 64 -10.30 -4.84 -5.92
CA ARG A 64 -10.89 -6.12 -6.36
C ARG A 64 -11.92 -6.63 -5.35
N ARG A 65 -13.05 -7.13 -5.87
CA ARG A 65 -14.11 -7.80 -5.12
C ARG A 65 -14.27 -9.24 -5.62
N ASN A 66 -14.75 -10.13 -4.76
CA ASN A 66 -15.15 -11.47 -5.17
C ASN A 66 -16.57 -11.46 -5.75
N ALA A 67 -17.03 -12.61 -6.26
CA ALA A 67 -18.39 -12.77 -6.79
C ALA A 67 -19.49 -12.44 -5.76
N ALA A 68 -19.21 -12.59 -4.47
CA ALA A 68 -20.11 -12.22 -3.37
C ALA A 68 -20.03 -10.74 -2.96
N GLY A 69 -19.30 -9.89 -3.72
CA GLY A 69 -19.17 -8.45 -3.48
C GLY A 69 -18.19 -8.06 -2.35
N ARG A 70 -17.58 -9.02 -1.66
CA ARG A 70 -16.59 -8.79 -0.60
C ARG A 70 -15.27 -8.29 -1.18
N VAL A 71 -14.70 -7.26 -0.57
CA VAL A 71 -13.38 -6.73 -0.96
C VAL A 71 -12.31 -7.80 -0.72
N ILE A 72 -11.67 -8.25 -1.81
CA ILE A 72 -10.51 -9.15 -1.76
C ILE A 72 -9.24 -8.32 -1.56
N SER A 73 -9.14 -7.20 -2.26
CA SER A 73 -7.99 -6.30 -2.20
C SER A 73 -8.46 -4.85 -2.27
N PRO A 74 -8.06 -3.97 -1.35
CA PRO A 74 -8.19 -2.53 -1.55
C PRO A 74 -7.31 -2.09 -2.74
N PRO A 75 -7.50 -0.86 -3.25
CA PRO A 75 -6.54 -0.24 -4.17
C PRO A 75 -5.14 -0.25 -3.55
N TYR A 76 -4.13 -0.53 -4.37
CA TYR A 76 -2.74 -0.58 -3.92
C TYR A 76 -1.79 -0.32 -5.07
N CYS A 77 -0.59 0.14 -4.75
CA CYS A 77 0.48 0.37 -5.72
C CYS A 77 1.54 -0.73 -5.60
N THR A 78 2.25 -1.01 -6.69
CA THR A 78 3.33 -2.02 -6.77
C THR A 78 4.68 -1.48 -6.31
N HIS A 79 4.77 -0.17 -6.06
CA HIS A 79 5.97 0.53 -5.63
C HIS A 79 5.92 0.88 -4.13
N PRO A 80 6.92 0.46 -3.32
CA PRO A 80 6.96 0.71 -1.88
C PRO A 80 7.02 2.18 -1.46
N ASN A 81 7.34 3.08 -2.40
CA ASN A 81 7.52 4.51 -2.13
C ASN A 81 6.20 5.26 -1.97
N HIS A 82 5.08 4.70 -2.45
CA HIS A 82 3.74 5.30 -2.31
C HIS A 82 3.04 4.85 -1.04
N TYR A 83 3.80 4.34 -0.06
CA TYR A 83 3.30 3.95 1.24
C TYR A 83 3.88 4.83 2.32
N GLU A 84 3.03 5.26 3.23
CA GLU A 84 3.40 6.10 4.36
C GLU A 84 3.16 5.39 5.68
N PRO A 85 4.06 5.56 6.66
CA PRO A 85 3.86 5.01 7.99
C PRO A 85 2.75 5.80 8.68
N ARG A 86 1.69 5.11 9.12
CA ARG A 86 0.58 5.73 9.87
C ARG A 86 0.23 4.93 11.12
N CYS A 87 -0.14 5.62 12.19
CA CYS A 87 -0.75 5.00 13.35
C CYS A 87 -2.18 4.56 13.02
N ILE A 88 -2.78 3.69 13.84
CA ILE A 88 -4.10 3.09 13.56
C ILE A 88 -5.18 4.15 13.35
N SER A 89 -5.23 5.16 14.22
CA SER A 89 -6.23 6.24 14.13
C SER A 89 -6.08 7.08 12.86
N CYS A 90 -4.86 7.52 12.55
CA CYS A 90 -4.56 8.28 11.34
C CYS A 90 -4.81 7.44 10.08
N HIS A 91 -4.47 6.16 10.11
CA HIS A 91 -4.74 5.22 9.02
C HIS A 91 -6.24 5.10 8.73
N HIS A 92 -7.08 4.87 9.76
CA HIS A 92 -8.53 4.79 9.57
C HIS A 92 -9.13 6.12 9.07
N ARG A 93 -8.62 7.25 9.55
CA ARG A 93 -9.06 8.58 9.09
C ARG A 93 -8.73 8.78 7.62
N HIS A 94 -7.53 8.37 7.19
CA HIS A 94 -7.09 8.41 5.81
C HIS A 94 -7.94 7.50 4.92
N ASP A 95 -8.09 6.24 5.29
CA ASP A 95 -8.92 5.28 4.54
C ASP A 95 -10.37 5.77 4.41
N GLY A 96 -10.93 6.33 5.49
CA GLY A 96 -12.27 6.90 5.48
C GLY A 96 -12.40 8.14 4.59
N ALA A 97 -11.36 8.98 4.52
CA ALA A 97 -11.31 10.11 3.60
C ALA A 97 -11.18 9.64 2.13
N VAL A 98 -10.32 8.67 1.87
CA VAL A 98 -10.12 8.06 0.55
C VAL A 98 -11.40 7.38 0.06
N GLU A 99 -12.09 6.60 0.90
CA GLU A 99 -13.35 5.95 0.51
C GLU A 99 -14.44 6.97 0.18
N ARG A 100 -14.52 8.08 0.93
CA ARG A 100 -15.46 9.18 0.63
C ARG A 100 -15.14 9.86 -0.70
N LEU A 101 -13.86 10.11 -1.00
CA LEU A 101 -13.43 10.67 -2.28
C LEU A 101 -13.73 9.71 -3.42
N ASN A 102 -13.43 8.42 -3.24
CA ASN A 102 -13.68 7.39 -4.23
C ASN A 102 -15.19 7.24 -4.53
N ARG A 103 -16.06 7.29 -3.52
CA ARG A 103 -17.52 7.30 -3.71
C ARG A 103 -17.99 8.51 -4.52
N LYS A 104 -17.37 9.69 -4.32
CA LYS A 104 -17.68 10.89 -5.12
C LYS A 104 -17.20 10.77 -6.57
N HIS A 105 -16.03 10.16 -6.81
CA HIS A 105 -15.55 9.91 -8.18
C HIS A 105 -16.42 8.91 -8.94
N VAL A 106 -16.88 7.83 -8.30
CA VAL A 106 -17.81 6.88 -8.93
C VAL A 106 -19.13 7.55 -9.28
N ALA A 107 -19.68 8.37 -8.37
CA ALA A 107 -20.93 9.10 -8.62
C ALA A 107 -20.82 10.19 -9.71
N ALA A 108 -19.60 10.66 -10.03
CA ALA A 108 -19.36 11.69 -11.05
C ALA A 108 -19.10 11.11 -12.45
N GLN A 109 -18.95 9.79 -12.60
CA GLN A 109 -18.72 9.11 -13.89
C GLN A 109 -20.00 8.52 -14.51
N GLU A 110 -21.18 8.75 -13.92
CA GLU A 110 -22.48 8.29 -14.41
C GLU A 110 -23.41 9.43 -14.91
N VAL A 111 -22.85 10.56 -15.36
CA VAL A 111 -23.58 11.66 -16.03
C VAL A 111 -23.09 11.92 -17.43
#